data_AF-A0A7C2NNT8-F1
#
_entry.id   AF-A0A7C2NNT8-F1
#
_cell.length_a   1.000
_cell.length_b   1.000
_cell.length_c   1.000
_cell.angle_alpha   90.00
_cell.angle_beta   90.00
_cell.angle_gamma   90.00
#
_symmetry.space_group_name_H-M   'P 1'
#
loop_
_entity.id
_entity.type
_entity.pdbx_description
1 polymer ?
#
loop_
_entity_poly.entity_id
_entity_poly.type
_entity_poly.pdbx_seq_one_letter_code
_entity_poly.pdbx_strand_id
1 'polypeptide(L)'
;MVHAVLSGRGVPRGSVVRSAMPRRLKLRFEDATAFRDEYRENIVQGGAFVRTLDQLSLREAIVVEIELAFCGMIAELDAEVVHCVTAEETGDPTSAGVAVQFLVPASELRDRFERYANGRGAPPPRDPAQDPDAEPEPSPRAERRRGARKSARVPARLDAPHVSLEGRTRDLSEQGVLVSVDGSDLPVGKKVRLALVHPDTGRTFEVEGHVARRLDAPGTVAAVAIDLHPDSAPDGFGDFVRDVHAAEARRHARGISGAIEELGFDHIVQMFGKLTRGGTLTASSGAEEGVVTFENGCLRSCRLGSLSGTKALARMLSWGEGRFDFHAELDPASEPAAELVPLEGALLEAARQLDESRRLDPSHLDPAARLRLDNDALARCAEPLTKTEEAVVDLAAAGLTVRRLLDVIPESDAQILEAIVALAERGLVEIVGSE
;
A
#
# COMPACT_ATOMS: atom_id res chain seq x y z
N MET A 1 -16.12 7.66 18.26
CA MET A 1 -17.27 6.81 18.65
C MET A 1 -18.53 7.54 18.19
N VAL A 2 -19.21 7.06 17.14
CA VAL A 2 -20.32 7.79 16.49
C VAL A 2 -21.65 7.30 17.06
N HIS A 3 -22.36 8.16 17.80
CA HIS A 3 -23.70 7.88 18.31
C HIS A 3 -24.76 8.67 17.51
N ALA A 4 -25.72 7.96 16.93
CA ALA A 4 -26.91 8.55 16.32
C ALA A 4 -28.06 8.59 17.34
N VAL A 5 -28.70 9.75 17.50
CA VAL A 5 -29.90 9.91 18.35
C VAL A 5 -31.11 10.22 17.46
N LEU A 6 -32.15 9.37 17.58
CA LEU A 6 -33.42 9.47 16.87
C LEU A 6 -34.36 10.46 17.57
N SER A 7 -35.09 11.29 16.81
CA SER A 7 -36.33 11.89 17.27
C SER A 7 -37.40 11.85 16.18
N GLY A 8 -38.49 11.14 16.45
CA GLY A 8 -39.67 11.06 15.60
C GLY A 8 -40.94 11.29 16.42
N ARG A 9 -41.85 12.12 15.90
CA ARG A 9 -43.26 12.20 16.33
C ARG A 9 -44.14 12.11 15.09
N GLY A 10 -45.24 11.36 15.18
CA GLY A 10 -45.96 10.80 14.03
C GLY A 10 -47.32 11.40 13.65
N VAL A 11 -47.74 11.03 12.41
CA VAL A 11 -49.08 10.59 11.91
C VAL A 11 -50.21 11.66 11.72
N PRO A 12 -51.19 11.58 10.77
CA PRO A 12 -51.40 10.77 9.52
C PRO A 12 -51.84 11.53 8.22
N ARG A 13 -51.74 10.79 7.09
CA ARG A 13 -52.58 10.64 5.85
C ARG A 13 -53.15 11.85 5.08
N GLY A 14 -52.83 11.86 3.77
CA GLY A 14 -53.57 12.54 2.70
C GLY A 14 -52.82 12.49 1.36
N SER A 15 -53.37 11.77 0.39
CA SER A 15 -52.80 11.57 -0.96
C SER A 15 -52.86 12.85 -1.79
N VAL A 16 -51.68 13.36 -2.10
CA VAL A 16 -51.39 14.30 -3.18
C VAL A 16 -50.13 13.73 -3.84
N VAL A 17 -49.96 13.87 -5.15
CA VAL A 17 -48.68 13.64 -5.83
C VAL A 17 -47.65 14.55 -5.17
N ARG A 18 -46.99 14.04 -4.12
CA ARG A 18 -45.97 14.78 -3.39
C ARG A 18 -44.75 14.69 -4.29
N SER A 19 -44.32 15.84 -4.81
CA SER A 19 -42.89 16.07 -5.01
C SER A 19 -42.23 15.58 -3.72
N ALA A 20 -41.64 14.39 -3.78
CA ALA A 20 -41.18 13.70 -2.59
C ALA A 20 -40.06 14.58 -2.06
N MET A 21 -40.30 15.24 -0.92
CA MET A 21 -39.24 15.99 -0.27
C MET A 21 -38.07 15.03 -0.09
N PRO A 22 -36.86 15.37 -0.56
CA PRO A 22 -35.73 14.47 -0.48
C PRO A 22 -35.54 14.07 0.98
N ARG A 23 -35.42 12.76 1.22
CA ARG A 23 -35.25 12.24 2.58
C ARG A 23 -33.97 12.82 3.15
N ARG A 24 -34.02 13.23 4.42
CA ARG A 24 -32.90 13.87 5.11
C ARG A 24 -32.20 12.84 5.97
N LEU A 25 -30.91 12.63 5.72
CA LEU A 25 -30.03 11.84 6.58
C LEU A 25 -29.05 12.76 7.31
N LYS A 26 -28.53 12.34 8.45
CA LYS A 26 -27.67 13.16 9.28
C LYS A 26 -26.33 12.48 9.55
N LEU A 27 -25.24 13.18 9.27
CA LEU A 27 -23.88 12.82 9.63
C LEU A 27 -23.39 13.80 10.70
N ARG A 28 -23.20 13.32 11.93
CA ARG A 28 -22.76 14.14 13.06
C ARG A 28 -21.35 13.74 13.51
N PHE A 29 -20.48 14.74 13.62
CA PHE A 29 -19.10 14.59 14.07
C PHE A 29 -18.91 15.34 15.39
N GLU A 30 -18.66 14.60 16.47
CA GLU A 30 -18.42 15.18 17.80
C GLU A 30 -17.04 15.82 17.92
N ASP A 31 -16.05 15.31 17.16
CA ASP A 31 -14.66 15.76 17.22
C ASP A 31 -14.08 16.06 15.82
N ALA A 32 -13.10 16.96 15.80
CA ALA A 32 -12.46 17.44 14.57
C ALA A 32 -11.56 16.39 13.89
N THR A 33 -11.15 15.35 14.63
CA THR A 33 -10.32 14.26 14.11
C THR A 33 -11.16 13.30 13.27
N ALA A 34 -12.29 12.82 13.78
CA ALA A 34 -13.24 11.96 13.09
C ALA A 34 -13.77 12.64 11.81
N PHE A 35 -14.06 13.94 11.87
CA PHE A 35 -14.45 14.68 10.67
C PHE A 35 -13.34 14.76 9.63
N ARG A 36 -12.09 14.99 10.06
CA ARG A 36 -10.95 15.14 9.15
C ARG A 36 -10.64 13.84 8.42
N ASP A 37 -10.76 12.71 9.10
CA ASP A 37 -10.51 11.40 8.52
C ASP A 37 -11.59 11.09 7.48
N GLU A 38 -12.87 11.19 7.84
CA GLU A 38 -13.99 11.01 6.91
C GLU A 38 -13.96 12.01 5.74
N TYR A 39 -13.54 13.26 6.00
CA TYR A 39 -13.42 14.27 4.97
C TYR A 39 -12.34 13.94 3.94
N ARG A 40 -11.18 13.43 4.39
CA ARG A 40 -10.06 13.08 3.51
C ARG A 40 -10.31 11.82 2.71
N GLU A 41 -10.94 10.85 3.34
CA GLU A 41 -11.19 9.54 2.73
C GLU A 41 -12.37 9.63 1.76
N ASN A 42 -13.48 10.26 2.16
CA ASN A 42 -14.74 10.15 1.44
C ASN A 42 -15.29 11.51 0.97
N ILE A 43 -15.49 12.48 1.87
CA ILE A 43 -16.29 13.69 1.57
C ILE A 43 -15.63 14.56 0.49
N VAL A 44 -14.30 14.71 0.52
CA VAL A 44 -13.57 15.51 -0.49
C VAL A 44 -13.60 14.89 -1.88
N GLN A 45 -13.82 13.57 -1.97
CA GLN A 45 -13.98 12.83 -3.23
C GLN A 45 -15.44 12.82 -3.72
N GLY A 46 -16.34 13.47 -2.97
CA GLY A 46 -17.75 13.56 -3.28
C GLY A 46 -18.57 12.38 -2.76
N GLY A 47 -18.03 11.52 -1.90
CA GLY A 47 -18.74 10.38 -1.32
C GLY A 47 -18.88 10.48 0.20
N ALA A 48 -19.83 9.75 0.78
CA ALA A 48 -19.86 9.49 2.23
C ALA A 48 -20.63 8.20 2.53
N PHE A 49 -20.34 7.55 3.66
CA PHE A 49 -21.16 6.46 4.15
C PHE A 49 -22.03 6.93 5.32
N VAL A 50 -23.34 6.81 5.17
CA VAL A 50 -24.31 7.21 6.19
C VAL A 50 -24.92 5.97 6.81
N ARG A 51 -24.58 5.73 8.09
CA ARG A 51 -25.20 4.66 8.87
C ARG A 51 -26.67 4.99 9.09
N THR A 52 -27.55 4.12 8.63
CA THR A 52 -29.00 4.26 8.78
C THR A 52 -29.67 2.90 8.66
N LEU A 53 -30.77 2.73 9.37
CA LEU A 53 -31.67 1.58 9.21
C LEU A 53 -32.82 1.89 8.24
N ASP A 54 -32.84 3.10 7.67
CA ASP A 54 -33.84 3.49 6.69
C ASP A 54 -33.64 2.72 5.39
N GLN A 55 -34.72 2.14 4.88
CA GLN A 55 -34.73 1.51 3.57
C GLN A 55 -34.78 2.58 2.48
N LEU A 56 -33.65 2.77 1.81
CA LEU A 56 -33.44 3.68 0.68
C LEU A 56 -33.17 2.88 -0.59
N SER A 57 -33.59 3.42 -1.73
CA SER A 57 -33.39 2.79 -3.03
C SER A 57 -32.10 3.29 -3.70
N LEU A 58 -31.45 2.44 -4.48
CA LEU A 58 -30.36 2.86 -5.37
C LEU A 58 -30.85 4.00 -6.29
N ARG A 59 -30.03 5.03 -6.44
CA ARG A 59 -30.30 6.28 -7.18
C ARG A 59 -31.35 7.20 -6.58
N GLU A 60 -31.77 6.96 -5.33
CA GLU A 60 -32.67 7.87 -4.62
C GLU A 60 -31.96 9.19 -4.30
N ALA A 61 -32.58 10.32 -4.64
CA ALA A 61 -32.10 11.65 -4.29
C ALA A 61 -32.45 11.99 -2.83
N ILE A 62 -31.44 12.34 -2.05
CA ILE A 62 -31.54 12.60 -0.62
C ILE A 62 -30.77 13.88 -0.26
N VAL A 63 -31.02 14.40 0.93
CA VAL A 63 -30.23 15.49 1.51
C VAL A 63 -29.47 14.95 2.71
N VAL A 64 -28.16 15.21 2.77
CA VAL A 64 -27.32 14.85 3.90
C VAL A 64 -26.99 16.10 4.69
N GLU A 65 -27.42 16.15 5.94
CA GLU A 65 -27.06 17.17 6.92
C GLU A 65 -25.75 16.76 7.61
N ILE A 66 -24.68 17.47 7.33
CA ILE A 66 -23.38 17.33 8.01
C ILE A 66 -23.35 18.31 9.18
N GLU A 67 -23.30 17.80 10.40
CA GLU A 67 -23.15 18.56 11.63
C GLU A 67 -21.76 18.34 12.24
N LEU A 68 -21.00 19.43 12.39
CA LEU A 68 -19.73 19.47 13.11
C LEU A 68 -19.96 20.04 14.50
N ALA A 69 -20.25 19.19 15.47
CA ALA A 69 -20.63 19.61 16.81
C ALA A 69 -19.50 20.38 17.52
N PHE A 70 -18.24 20.02 17.26
CA PHE A 70 -17.06 20.68 17.84
C PHE A 70 -16.88 22.15 17.42
N CYS A 71 -17.51 22.59 16.34
CA CYS A 71 -17.42 23.99 15.87
C CYS A 71 -18.79 24.62 15.57
N GLY A 72 -19.88 23.92 15.88
CA GLY A 72 -21.26 24.40 15.69
C GLY A 72 -21.66 24.65 14.23
N MET A 73 -20.96 24.03 13.27
CA MET A 73 -21.28 24.19 11.85
C MET A 73 -22.24 23.10 11.38
N ILE A 74 -23.29 23.49 10.65
CA ILE A 74 -24.24 22.58 10.01
C ILE A 74 -24.30 22.91 8.52
N ALA A 75 -24.24 21.88 7.67
CA ALA A 75 -24.29 22.01 6.22
C ALA A 75 -25.22 20.95 5.62
N GLU A 76 -26.21 21.38 4.84
CA GLU A 76 -27.02 20.49 3.99
C GLU A 76 -26.35 20.35 2.61
N LEU A 77 -26.28 19.10 2.12
CA LEU A 77 -25.76 18.73 0.79
C LEU A 77 -26.75 17.80 0.09
N ASP A 78 -27.04 18.07 -1.18
CA ASP A 78 -27.80 17.15 -2.03
C ASP A 78 -26.92 15.96 -2.44
N ALA A 79 -27.45 14.75 -2.35
CA ALA A 79 -26.74 13.52 -2.66
C ALA A 79 -27.64 12.47 -3.32
N GLU A 80 -27.02 11.50 -3.98
CA GLU A 80 -27.67 10.33 -4.57
C GLU A 80 -27.15 9.05 -3.91
N VAL A 81 -28.04 8.11 -3.60
CA VAL A 81 -27.66 6.81 -3.04
C VAL A 81 -27.00 5.94 -4.13
N VAL A 82 -25.73 5.58 -3.94
CA VAL A 82 -24.95 4.77 -4.91
C VAL A 82 -24.81 3.31 -4.48
N HIS A 83 -24.90 3.03 -3.18
CA HIS A 83 -24.85 1.67 -2.65
C HIS A 83 -25.65 1.57 -1.35
N CYS A 84 -26.35 0.45 -1.13
CA CYS A 84 -27.07 0.16 0.10
C CYS A 84 -26.45 -1.08 0.75
N VAL A 85 -26.12 -0.99 2.03
CA VAL A 85 -25.60 -2.09 2.83
C VAL A 85 -26.65 -2.41 3.89
N THR A 86 -27.28 -3.59 3.79
CA THR A 86 -28.30 -4.01 4.75
C THR A 86 -27.69 -4.74 5.94
N ALA A 87 -28.44 -4.75 7.06
CA ALA A 87 -28.05 -5.52 8.24
C ALA A 87 -28.03 -7.04 7.98
N GLU A 88 -28.81 -7.52 7.01
CA GLU A 88 -28.84 -8.93 6.61
C GLU A 88 -27.58 -9.34 5.82
N GLU A 89 -27.03 -8.45 4.99
CA GLU A 89 -25.81 -8.70 4.21
C GLU A 89 -24.54 -8.67 5.06
N THR A 90 -24.52 -7.88 6.14
CA THR A 90 -23.35 -7.71 7.00
C THR A 90 -23.40 -8.55 8.29
N GLY A 91 -24.57 -9.09 8.65
CA GLY A 91 -24.79 -9.80 9.91
C GLY A 91 -24.70 -8.92 11.17
N ASP A 92 -24.45 -7.62 11.01
CA ASP A 92 -24.28 -6.64 12.08
C ASP A 92 -25.14 -5.39 11.83
N PRO A 93 -26.17 -5.13 12.67
CA PRO A 93 -27.02 -3.95 12.54
C PRO A 93 -26.27 -2.62 12.64
N THR A 94 -25.08 -2.59 13.24
CA THR A 94 -24.30 -1.36 13.41
C THR A 94 -23.47 -0.98 12.17
N SER A 95 -23.39 -1.91 11.22
CA SER A 95 -22.70 -1.78 9.93
C SER A 95 -23.66 -1.48 8.77
N ALA A 96 -24.99 -1.51 9.01
CA ALA A 96 -25.99 -1.14 8.03
C ALA A 96 -25.98 0.36 7.71
N GLY A 97 -26.12 0.70 6.44
CA GLY A 97 -26.11 2.09 5.97
C GLY A 97 -26.13 2.22 4.46
N VAL A 98 -25.96 3.45 3.99
CA VAL A 98 -25.96 3.78 2.57
C VAL A 98 -24.70 4.56 2.21
N ALA A 99 -24.06 4.19 1.10
CA ALA A 99 -23.06 5.03 0.46
C ALA A 99 -23.77 6.03 -0.45
N VAL A 100 -23.38 7.29 -0.33
CA VAL A 100 -24.02 8.42 -1.01
C VAL A 100 -22.97 9.19 -1.78
N GLN A 101 -23.34 9.70 -2.95
CA GLN A 101 -22.53 10.58 -3.77
C GLN A 101 -23.13 11.99 -3.72
N PHE A 102 -22.38 12.98 -3.25
CA PHE A 102 -22.78 14.38 -3.28
C PHE A 102 -22.86 14.88 -4.73
N LEU A 103 -23.97 15.55 -5.04
CA LEU A 103 -24.19 16.17 -6.36
C LEU A 103 -23.40 17.48 -6.53
N VAL A 104 -22.87 18.00 -5.41
CA VAL A 104 -22.05 19.20 -5.36
C VAL A 104 -20.61 18.88 -5.85
N PRO A 105 -20.00 19.71 -6.71
CA PRO A 105 -18.63 19.50 -7.15
C PRO A 105 -17.62 19.44 -6.00
N ALA A 106 -16.60 18.58 -6.13
CA ALA A 106 -15.56 18.41 -5.11
C ALA A 106 -14.80 19.72 -4.78
N SER A 107 -14.71 20.68 -5.71
CA SER A 107 -14.15 22.01 -5.44
C SER A 107 -14.94 22.78 -4.39
N GLU A 108 -16.26 22.73 -4.46
CA GLU A 108 -17.14 23.43 -3.53
C GLU A 108 -17.19 22.72 -2.17
N LEU A 109 -17.08 21.39 -2.15
CA LEU A 109 -16.88 20.63 -0.91
C LEU A 109 -15.54 21.02 -0.25
N ARG A 110 -14.47 21.21 -1.02
CA ARG A 110 -13.19 21.71 -0.51
C ARG A 110 -13.31 23.09 0.11
N ASP A 111 -13.84 24.05 -0.64
CA ASP A 111 -14.00 25.43 -0.17
C ASP A 111 -14.84 25.50 1.12
N ARG A 112 -15.85 24.63 1.25
CA ARG A 112 -16.78 24.63 2.38
C ARG A 112 -16.21 23.98 3.63
N PHE A 113 -15.44 22.89 3.50
CA PHE A 113 -15.08 22.03 4.64
C PHE A 113 -13.58 21.99 4.99
N GLU A 114 -12.69 22.38 4.07
CA GLU A 114 -11.24 22.29 4.26
C GLU A 114 -10.74 23.04 5.51
N ARG A 115 -11.34 24.21 5.80
CA ARG A 115 -10.98 25.02 6.98
C ARG A 115 -11.21 24.30 8.31
N TYR A 116 -12.22 23.42 8.38
CA TYR A 116 -12.56 22.65 9.56
C TYR A 116 -11.70 21.40 9.67
N ALA A 117 -11.42 20.73 8.55
CA ALA A 117 -10.51 19.59 8.49
C ALA A 117 -9.06 19.97 8.85
N ASN A 118 -8.65 21.21 8.56
CA ASN A 118 -7.32 21.73 8.86
C ASN A 118 -7.21 22.39 10.27
N GLY A 119 -8.25 22.29 11.11
CA GLY A 119 -8.22 22.78 12.49
C GLY A 119 -8.25 24.31 12.66
N ARG A 120 -8.47 25.08 11.59
CA ARG A 120 -8.50 26.56 11.63
C ARG A 120 -9.84 27.15 12.12
N GLY A 121 -10.70 26.33 12.72
CA GLY A 121 -11.99 26.73 13.28
C GLY A 121 -12.27 26.23 14.70
N ALA A 122 -11.28 25.64 15.37
CA ALA A 122 -11.43 25.20 16.75
C ALA A 122 -11.30 26.41 17.71
N PRO A 123 -12.27 26.67 18.61
CA PRO A 123 -12.03 27.60 19.72
C PRO A 123 -10.89 27.07 20.60
N PRO A 124 -10.15 27.95 21.30
CA PRO A 124 -9.00 27.55 22.11
C PRO A 124 -9.42 26.51 23.18
N PRO A 125 -8.55 25.53 23.49
CA PRO A 125 -8.86 24.50 24.46
C PRO A 125 -9.12 25.13 25.83
N ARG A 126 -10.16 24.66 26.52
CA ARG A 126 -10.47 25.05 27.90
C ARG A 126 -9.48 24.38 28.85
N ASP A 127 -9.16 25.12 29.92
CA ASP A 127 -8.18 24.81 30.95
C ASP A 127 -8.46 23.43 31.60
N PRO A 128 -7.51 22.47 31.61
CA PRO A 128 -7.71 21.10 32.08
C PRO A 128 -7.92 20.95 33.60
N ALA A 129 -7.96 22.04 34.36
CA ALA A 129 -8.10 22.01 35.81
C ALA A 129 -9.52 21.72 36.34
N GLN A 130 -10.49 21.36 35.49
CA GLN A 130 -11.90 21.22 35.90
C GLN A 130 -12.62 19.92 35.48
N ASP A 131 -11.92 18.90 34.97
CA ASP A 131 -12.59 17.64 34.59
C ASP A 131 -12.11 16.44 35.43
N PRO A 132 -12.95 15.89 36.34
CA PRO A 132 -12.57 14.79 37.23
C PRO A 132 -12.55 13.40 36.57
N ASP A 133 -12.92 13.27 35.30
CA ASP A 133 -13.02 11.97 34.59
C ASP A 133 -11.99 11.80 33.45
N ALA A 134 -10.87 12.54 33.46
CA ALA A 134 -9.81 12.37 32.47
C ALA A 134 -9.06 11.02 32.65
N GLU A 135 -9.18 10.13 31.67
CA GLU A 135 -8.38 8.90 31.56
C GLU A 135 -6.87 9.22 31.52
N PRO A 136 -6.01 8.36 32.11
CA PRO A 136 -4.59 8.63 32.18
C PRO A 136 -3.96 8.69 30.78
N GLU A 137 -3.12 9.71 30.56
CA GLU A 137 -2.51 10.00 29.26
C GLU A 137 -1.82 8.77 28.63
N PRO A 138 -1.95 8.58 27.30
CA PRO A 138 -1.20 7.56 26.60
C PRO A 138 0.30 7.89 26.62
N SER A 139 1.11 6.85 26.77
CA SER A 139 2.56 6.93 27.01
C SER A 139 3.35 7.70 25.93
N PRO A 140 4.58 8.19 26.22
CA PRO A 140 5.34 9.16 25.42
C PRO A 140 5.87 8.67 24.06
N ARG A 141 5.36 7.57 23.50
CA ARG A 141 5.82 6.99 22.23
C ARG A 141 5.08 7.53 21.00
N ALA A 142 4.09 8.41 21.18
CA ALA A 142 3.32 9.01 20.09
C ALA A 142 3.84 10.39 19.61
N GLU A 143 4.98 10.86 20.11
CA GLU A 143 5.60 12.10 19.63
C GLU A 143 6.61 11.81 18.51
N ARG A 144 6.16 12.00 17.26
CA ARG A 144 6.89 12.53 16.09
C ARG A 144 6.24 12.06 14.79
N ARG A 145 5.01 12.48 14.51
CA ARG A 145 4.48 12.48 13.13
C ARG A 145 4.57 13.90 12.59
N ARG A 146 5.70 14.25 11.96
CA ARG A 146 5.92 15.55 11.30
C ARG A 146 5.87 15.32 9.78
N GLY A 147 4.88 15.92 9.11
CA GLY A 147 4.71 15.92 7.65
C GLY A 147 3.66 14.94 7.09
N ALA A 148 2.85 15.41 6.13
CA ALA A 148 1.94 14.57 5.35
C ALA A 148 2.71 13.92 4.19
N ARG A 149 2.78 12.58 4.16
CA ARG A 149 3.42 11.82 3.08
C ARG A 149 2.38 11.51 2.00
N LYS A 150 2.76 11.64 0.73
CA LYS A 150 1.93 11.21 -0.41
C LYS A 150 2.61 10.07 -1.15
N SER A 151 1.78 9.18 -1.70
CA SER A 151 2.18 8.14 -2.65
C SER A 151 3.00 8.78 -3.78
N ALA A 152 4.21 8.28 -4.00
CA ALA A 152 5.08 8.72 -5.09
C ALA A 152 6.02 7.59 -5.46
N ARG A 153 5.99 7.12 -6.72
CA ARG A 153 6.81 6.00 -7.20
C ARG A 153 7.93 6.44 -8.13
N VAL A 154 9.00 6.99 -7.58
CA VAL A 154 10.17 7.42 -8.36
C VAL A 154 11.37 6.49 -8.15
N PRO A 155 12.23 6.29 -9.18
CA PRO A 155 13.49 5.61 -8.98
C PRO A 155 14.31 6.28 -7.89
N ALA A 156 14.87 5.45 -7.02
CA ALA A 156 15.67 5.87 -5.90
C ALA A 156 16.95 5.04 -5.82
N ARG A 157 18.07 5.67 -5.52
CA ARG A 157 19.32 4.99 -5.15
C ARG A 157 19.73 5.41 -3.74
N LEU A 158 20.07 4.42 -2.92
CA LEU A 158 20.56 4.60 -1.56
C LEU A 158 22.02 4.24 -1.49
N ASP A 159 22.85 5.24 -1.23
CA ASP A 159 24.29 5.10 -1.08
C ASP A 159 24.69 5.23 0.40
N ALA A 160 25.34 4.20 0.93
CA ALA A 160 25.99 4.18 2.23
C ALA A 160 27.45 3.70 2.07
N PRO A 161 28.34 3.91 3.06
CA PRO A 161 29.79 3.73 2.90
C PRO A 161 30.28 2.40 2.29
N HIS A 162 29.48 1.34 2.36
CA HIS A 162 29.82 0.00 1.84
C HIS A 162 28.66 -0.69 1.11
N VAL A 163 27.57 0.03 0.84
CA VAL A 163 26.39 -0.56 0.19
C VAL A 163 25.71 0.50 -0.67
N SER A 164 25.43 0.14 -1.92
CA SER A 164 24.62 0.94 -2.83
C SER A 164 23.44 0.09 -3.23
N LEU A 165 22.23 0.58 -2.98
CA LEU A 165 20.99 -0.15 -3.24
C LEU A 165 20.10 0.66 -4.16
N GLU A 166 19.63 0.03 -5.22
CA GLU A 166 18.68 0.60 -6.15
C GLU A 166 17.26 0.11 -5.81
N GLY A 167 16.31 1.03 -5.87
CA GLY A 167 14.93 0.76 -5.50
C GLY A 167 13.99 1.83 -6.03
N ARG A 168 12.78 1.88 -5.45
CA ARG A 168 11.78 2.89 -5.79
C ARG A 168 11.13 3.43 -4.54
N THR A 169 10.78 4.71 -4.54
CA THR A 169 10.00 5.27 -3.44
C THR A 169 8.60 4.67 -3.43
N ARG A 170 8.02 4.46 -2.24
CA ARG A 170 6.57 4.23 -2.02
C ARG A 170 5.87 5.54 -1.72
N ASP A 171 6.49 6.33 -0.86
CA ASP A 171 6.03 7.66 -0.50
C ASP A 171 7.19 8.63 -0.48
N LEU A 172 6.87 9.91 -0.70
CA LEU A 172 7.84 11.00 -0.66
C LEU A 172 7.23 12.21 0.07
N SER A 173 8.05 12.90 0.84
CA SER A 173 7.75 14.19 1.46
C SER A 173 9.05 14.99 1.62
N GLU A 174 8.94 16.25 2.04
CA GLU A 174 10.11 17.10 2.31
C GLU A 174 10.98 16.60 3.47
N GLN A 175 10.42 15.79 4.38
CA GLN A 175 11.09 15.34 5.59
C GLN A 175 11.41 13.85 5.58
N GLY A 176 10.82 13.08 4.66
CA GLY A 176 11.02 11.65 4.67
C GLY A 176 10.54 10.95 3.42
N VAL A 177 11.15 9.80 3.18
CA VAL A 177 10.84 8.91 2.06
C VAL A 177 10.73 7.49 2.58
N LEU A 178 9.88 6.68 1.96
CA LEU A 178 9.89 5.22 2.12
C LEU A 178 10.36 4.62 0.80
N VAL A 179 11.38 3.76 0.82
CA VAL A 179 11.97 3.17 -0.39
C VAL A 179 11.82 1.65 -0.35
N SER A 180 11.17 1.09 -1.38
CA SER A 180 11.12 -0.35 -1.70
C SER A 180 12.51 -0.79 -2.15
N VAL A 181 13.22 -1.49 -1.28
CA VAL A 181 14.61 -1.92 -1.46
C VAL A 181 14.96 -2.95 -0.39
N ASP A 182 15.88 -3.87 -0.72
CA ASP A 182 16.41 -4.82 0.25
C ASP A 182 17.32 -4.12 1.26
N GLY A 183 16.74 -3.72 2.38
CA GLY A 183 17.42 -2.97 3.44
C GLY A 183 18.17 -3.81 4.46
N SER A 184 18.45 -5.09 4.17
CA SER A 184 19.04 -6.02 5.15
C SER A 184 20.36 -5.51 5.73
N ASP A 185 21.17 -4.83 4.90
CA ASP A 185 22.47 -4.26 5.26
C ASP A 185 22.40 -2.78 5.73
N LEU A 186 21.20 -2.23 5.89
CA LEU A 186 20.96 -0.85 6.31
C LEU A 186 20.29 -0.78 7.70
N PRO A 187 21.06 -0.77 8.80
CA PRO A 187 20.50 -0.67 10.13
C PRO A 187 19.88 0.72 10.41
N VAL A 188 18.94 0.77 11.34
CA VAL A 188 18.33 2.02 11.81
C VAL A 188 19.40 2.97 12.38
N GLY A 189 19.29 4.26 12.06
CA GLY A 189 20.23 5.32 12.42
C GLY A 189 21.41 5.47 11.44
N LYS A 190 21.58 4.57 10.47
CA LYS A 190 22.66 4.69 9.48
C LYS A 190 22.44 5.91 8.58
N LYS A 191 23.48 6.71 8.39
CA LYS A 191 23.49 7.80 7.41
C LYS A 191 23.52 7.24 5.99
N VAL A 192 22.67 7.79 5.14
CA VAL A 192 22.52 7.41 3.74
C VAL A 192 22.44 8.66 2.87
N ARG A 193 22.94 8.56 1.65
CA ARG A 193 22.67 9.52 0.58
C ARG A 193 21.61 8.93 -0.32
N LEU A 194 20.52 9.65 -0.50
CA LEU A 194 19.40 9.26 -1.34
C LEU A 194 19.45 10.08 -2.64
N ALA A 195 19.50 9.40 -3.78
CA ALA A 195 19.29 10.00 -5.09
C ALA A 195 17.86 9.67 -5.57
N LEU A 196 17.07 10.68 -5.93
CA LEU A 196 15.70 10.55 -6.44
C LEU A 196 15.64 11.03 -7.89
N VAL A 197 15.01 10.27 -8.78
CA VAL A 197 14.90 10.64 -10.21
C VAL A 197 13.50 11.14 -10.52
N HIS A 198 13.38 12.38 -11.01
CA HIS A 198 12.08 12.94 -11.42
C HIS A 198 11.47 12.11 -12.57
N PRO A 199 10.19 11.71 -12.50
CA PRO A 199 9.60 10.78 -13.46
C PRO A 199 9.46 11.37 -14.87
N ASP A 200 9.09 12.65 -14.99
CA ASP A 200 8.88 13.28 -16.31
C ASP A 200 10.16 13.88 -16.92
N THR A 201 11.09 14.37 -16.09
CA THR A 201 12.25 15.15 -16.56
C THR A 201 13.56 14.36 -16.52
N GLY A 202 13.60 13.22 -15.82
CA GLY A 202 14.83 12.45 -15.58
C GLY A 202 15.86 13.14 -14.68
N ARG A 203 15.55 14.33 -14.15
CA ARG A 203 16.46 15.06 -13.27
C ARG A 203 16.66 14.27 -11.98
N THR A 204 17.92 14.03 -11.62
CA THR A 204 18.28 13.39 -10.35
C THR A 204 18.48 14.45 -9.28
N PHE A 205 17.95 14.19 -8.08
CA PHE A 205 18.06 15.04 -6.91
C PHE A 205 18.66 14.25 -5.76
N GLU A 206 19.77 14.71 -5.21
CA GLU A 206 20.46 14.03 -4.10
C GLU A 206 20.17 14.74 -2.78
N VAL A 207 19.88 13.96 -1.74
CA VAL A 207 19.60 14.46 -0.40
C VAL A 207 20.19 13.51 0.65
N GLU A 208 20.77 14.07 1.70
CA GLU A 208 21.28 13.27 2.82
C GLU A 208 20.17 12.99 3.85
N GLY A 209 20.25 11.82 4.46
CA GLY A 209 19.31 11.42 5.51
C GLY A 209 19.84 10.28 6.35
N HIS A 210 18.97 9.73 7.17
CA HIS A 210 19.27 8.54 7.96
C HIS A 210 18.11 7.57 7.96
N VAL A 211 18.44 6.28 8.11
CA VAL A 211 17.42 5.23 8.22
C VAL A 211 16.64 5.43 9.52
N ALA A 212 15.37 5.80 9.40
CA ALA A 212 14.47 6.04 10.53
C ALA A 212 13.85 4.75 11.04
N ARG A 213 13.45 3.86 10.12
CA ARG A 213 12.90 2.53 10.43
C ARG A 213 12.99 1.60 9.22
N ARG A 214 12.87 0.31 9.47
CA ARG A 214 12.78 -0.75 8.46
C ARG A 214 11.35 -1.30 8.42
N LEU A 215 10.91 -1.74 7.25
CA LEU A 215 9.71 -2.55 7.08
C LEU A 215 10.16 -3.97 6.83
N ASP A 216 10.02 -4.79 7.85
CA ASP A 216 10.44 -6.18 7.80
C ASP A 216 9.37 -7.03 7.12
N ALA A 217 9.82 -7.96 6.28
CA ALA A 217 9.05 -9.07 5.74
C ALA A 217 9.71 -10.37 6.23
N PRO A 218 9.03 -11.53 6.18
CA PRO A 218 9.62 -12.79 6.66
C PRO A 218 10.98 -13.07 5.99
N GLY A 219 12.05 -13.00 6.79
CA GLY A 219 13.43 -13.23 6.36
C GLY A 219 14.09 -12.12 5.52
N THR A 220 13.48 -10.95 5.35
CA THR A 220 14.10 -9.84 4.60
C THR A 220 13.60 -8.47 5.04
N VAL A 221 14.29 -7.41 4.63
CA VAL A 221 13.81 -6.02 4.82
C VAL A 221 13.25 -5.53 3.49
N ALA A 222 11.93 -5.47 3.38
CA ALA A 222 11.24 -5.14 2.13
C ALA A 222 11.25 -3.64 1.77
N ALA A 223 11.40 -2.78 2.77
CA ALA A 223 11.56 -1.35 2.55
C ALA A 223 12.28 -0.64 3.70
N VAL A 224 12.87 0.51 3.37
CA VAL A 224 13.61 1.37 4.30
C VAL A 224 12.98 2.75 4.34
N ALA A 225 12.58 3.21 5.52
CA ALA A 225 12.12 4.57 5.72
C ALA A 225 13.31 5.46 6.11
N ILE A 226 13.45 6.59 5.42
CA ILE A 226 14.55 7.52 5.61
C ILE A 226 13.99 8.86 6.05
N ASP A 227 14.56 9.40 7.11
CA ASP A 227 14.31 10.77 7.56
C ASP A 227 15.38 11.67 6.94
N LEU A 228 14.92 12.60 6.12
CA LEU A 228 15.75 13.50 5.32
C LEU A 228 16.22 14.66 6.18
N HIS A 229 17.47 15.08 6.02
CA HIS A 229 18.00 16.22 6.76
C HIS A 229 17.63 17.50 6.00
N PRO A 230 16.67 18.31 6.50
CA PRO A 230 16.21 19.51 5.79
C PRO A 230 17.32 20.56 5.64
N ASP A 231 18.27 20.61 6.58
CA ASP A 231 19.43 21.52 6.52
C ASP A 231 20.49 21.09 5.49
N SER A 232 20.40 19.85 5.00
CA SER A 232 21.29 19.26 4.00
C SER A 232 20.60 19.11 2.64
N ALA A 233 19.31 19.46 2.54
CA ALA A 233 18.56 19.42 1.31
C ALA A 233 19.01 20.59 0.40
N PRO A 234 19.43 20.32 -0.86
CA PRO A 234 19.72 21.37 -1.81
C PRO A 234 18.54 22.33 -2.01
N ASP A 235 18.85 23.59 -2.34
CA ASP A 235 17.84 24.57 -2.73
C ASP A 235 16.92 23.99 -3.82
N GLY A 236 15.62 24.07 -3.60
CA GLY A 236 14.60 23.55 -4.53
C GLY A 236 14.13 22.11 -4.28
N PHE A 237 14.54 21.44 -3.19
CA PHE A 237 14.01 20.11 -2.86
C PHE A 237 12.48 20.12 -2.65
N GLY A 238 11.96 21.13 -1.96
CA GLY A 238 10.52 21.29 -1.76
C GLY A 238 9.74 21.45 -3.08
N ASP A 239 10.33 22.15 -4.05
CA ASP A 239 9.75 22.27 -5.39
C ASP A 239 9.80 20.94 -6.13
N PHE A 240 10.92 20.21 -6.06
CA PHE A 240 11.03 18.86 -6.61
C PHE A 240 9.96 17.91 -6.04
N VAL A 241 9.78 17.88 -4.71
CA VAL A 241 8.75 17.03 -4.06
C VAL A 241 7.36 17.42 -4.55
N ARG A 242 7.07 18.72 -4.66
CA ARG A 242 5.78 19.23 -5.14
C ARG A 242 5.53 18.82 -6.60
N ASP A 243 6.53 18.93 -7.45
CA ASP A 243 6.45 18.57 -8.87
C ASP A 243 6.25 17.06 -9.04
N VAL A 244 6.99 16.23 -8.29
CA VAL A 244 6.79 14.77 -8.26
C VAL A 244 5.38 14.43 -7.80
N HIS A 245 4.89 15.04 -6.71
CA HIS A 245 3.51 14.83 -6.24
C HIS A 245 2.47 15.27 -7.27
N ALA A 246 2.71 16.35 -8.00
CA ALA A 246 1.81 16.83 -9.05
C ALA A 246 1.82 15.91 -10.29
N ALA A 247 2.98 15.32 -10.64
CA ALA A 247 3.07 14.31 -11.69
C ALA A 247 2.30 13.04 -11.29
N GLU A 248 2.50 12.53 -10.08
CA GLU A 248 1.84 11.33 -9.58
C GLU A 248 0.33 11.53 -9.37
N ALA A 249 -0.10 12.69 -8.86
CA ALA A 249 -1.53 13.02 -8.71
C ALA A 249 -2.27 13.07 -10.07
N ARG A 250 -1.60 13.52 -11.13
CA ARG A 250 -2.16 13.49 -12.49
C ARG A 250 -2.34 12.06 -13.01
N ARG A 251 -1.43 11.15 -12.67
CA ARG A 251 -1.52 9.70 -12.99
C ARG A 251 -2.64 9.02 -12.19
N HIS A 252 -2.74 9.30 -10.88
CA HIS A 252 -3.77 8.74 -10.00
C HIS A 252 -5.19 9.21 -10.35
N ALA A 253 -5.39 10.47 -10.75
CA ALA A 253 -6.71 10.99 -11.11
C ALA A 253 -7.36 10.26 -12.32
N ARG A 254 -6.58 9.47 -13.07
CA ARG A 254 -7.04 8.66 -14.21
C ARG A 254 -6.90 7.16 -13.96
N GLY A 255 -6.55 6.76 -12.75
CA GLY A 255 -6.31 5.38 -12.37
C GLY A 255 -7.55 4.67 -11.82
N ILE A 256 -7.42 3.36 -11.66
CA ILE A 256 -8.41 2.50 -11.00
C ILE A 256 -7.71 1.87 -9.81
N SER A 257 -8.26 2.02 -8.61
CA SER A 257 -7.71 1.48 -7.37
C SER A 257 -8.71 0.56 -6.69
N GLY A 258 -8.23 -0.42 -5.94
CA GLY A 258 -9.10 -1.37 -5.26
C GLY A 258 -8.35 -2.31 -4.32
N ALA A 259 -9.10 -3.25 -3.75
CA ALA A 259 -8.62 -4.29 -2.84
C ALA A 259 -8.30 -5.57 -3.64
N ILE A 260 -7.22 -6.28 -3.28
CA ILE A 260 -6.81 -7.51 -3.98
C ILE A 260 -7.75 -8.67 -3.64
N GLU A 261 -8.26 -8.71 -2.41
CA GLU A 261 -9.14 -9.72 -1.83
C GLU A 261 -10.46 -9.88 -2.61
N GLU A 262 -10.92 -8.83 -3.28
CA GLU A 262 -12.21 -8.81 -3.98
C GLU A 262 -12.18 -9.64 -5.27
N LEU A 263 -11.05 -9.66 -5.97
CA LEU A 263 -10.93 -10.27 -7.30
C LEU A 263 -9.78 -11.28 -7.42
N GLY A 264 -8.77 -11.20 -6.56
CA GLY A 264 -7.50 -11.90 -6.71
C GLY A 264 -6.53 -11.18 -7.65
N PHE A 265 -5.23 -11.21 -7.32
CA PHE A 265 -4.21 -10.50 -8.09
C PHE A 265 -4.08 -11.05 -9.53
N ASP A 266 -4.30 -12.34 -9.72
CA ASP A 266 -4.33 -13.02 -11.02
C ASP A 266 -5.38 -12.44 -11.96
N HIS A 267 -6.62 -12.24 -11.48
CA HIS A 267 -7.72 -11.68 -12.24
C HIS A 267 -7.49 -10.20 -12.55
N ILE A 268 -6.94 -9.44 -11.59
CA ILE A 268 -6.61 -8.02 -11.78
C ILE A 268 -5.61 -7.84 -12.93
N VAL A 269 -4.52 -8.60 -12.93
CA VAL A 269 -3.51 -8.58 -13.99
C VAL A 269 -4.12 -8.97 -15.35
N GLN A 270 -4.91 -10.05 -15.39
CA GLN A 270 -5.59 -10.49 -16.62
C GLN A 270 -6.56 -9.44 -17.17
N MET A 271 -7.36 -8.83 -16.31
CA MET A 271 -8.36 -7.84 -16.68
C MET A 271 -7.70 -6.62 -17.31
N PHE A 272 -6.73 -5.99 -16.63
CA PHE A 272 -6.12 -4.78 -17.16
C PHE A 272 -5.24 -5.03 -18.39
N GLY A 273 -4.56 -6.18 -18.43
CA GLY A 273 -3.76 -6.57 -19.58
C GLY A 273 -4.58 -6.83 -20.85
N LYS A 274 -5.86 -7.20 -20.72
CA LYS A 274 -6.78 -7.40 -21.85
C LYS A 274 -7.57 -6.16 -22.23
N LEU A 275 -7.96 -5.35 -21.24
CA LEU A 275 -8.83 -4.19 -21.45
C LEU A 275 -8.08 -2.94 -21.94
N THR A 276 -6.75 -2.90 -21.79
CA THR A 276 -5.95 -1.71 -22.10
C THR A 276 -4.87 -2.02 -23.12
N ARG A 277 -4.47 -0.98 -23.89
CA ARG A 277 -3.32 -1.08 -24.80
C ARG A 277 -1.99 -1.10 -24.05
N GLY A 278 -1.99 -0.67 -22.80
CA GLY A 278 -0.84 -0.69 -21.94
C GLY A 278 -1.11 0.09 -20.67
N GLY A 279 -0.31 -0.17 -19.65
CA GLY A 279 -0.43 0.50 -18.38
C GLY A 279 0.47 -0.11 -17.32
N THR A 280 0.43 0.53 -16.16
CA THR A 280 1.23 0.18 -14.98
C THR A 280 0.28 -0.16 -13.85
N LEU A 281 0.39 -1.38 -13.34
CA LEU A 281 -0.32 -1.88 -12.18
C LEU A 281 0.65 -1.96 -11.01
N THR A 282 0.41 -1.14 -9.99
CA THR A 282 1.12 -1.21 -8.71
C THR A 282 0.26 -1.99 -7.74
N ALA A 283 0.87 -2.86 -6.94
CA ALA A 283 0.17 -3.58 -5.89
C ALA A 283 1.04 -3.74 -4.66
N SER A 284 0.40 -3.79 -3.50
CA SER A 284 1.07 -3.94 -2.21
C SER A 284 0.32 -4.93 -1.32
N SER A 285 1.07 -5.75 -0.61
CA SER A 285 0.57 -6.73 0.36
C SER A 285 1.49 -6.70 1.59
N GLY A 286 0.95 -6.31 2.74
CA GLY A 286 1.74 -6.10 3.97
C GLY A 286 2.92 -5.14 3.78
N ALA A 287 4.13 -5.64 4.02
CA ALA A 287 5.38 -4.88 3.84
C ALA A 287 5.91 -4.93 2.40
N GLU A 288 5.32 -5.72 1.50
CA GLU A 288 5.80 -5.90 0.14
C GLU A 288 5.08 -5.00 -0.87
N GLU A 289 5.77 -4.67 -1.94
CA GLU A 289 5.22 -3.88 -3.05
C GLU A 289 5.81 -4.36 -4.37
N GLY A 290 4.94 -4.51 -5.36
CA GLY A 290 5.31 -4.91 -6.70
C GLY A 290 4.65 -4.05 -7.76
N VAL A 291 5.26 -4.07 -8.95
CA VAL A 291 4.85 -3.29 -10.11
C VAL A 291 4.84 -4.22 -11.31
N VAL A 292 3.72 -4.21 -12.04
CA VAL A 292 3.51 -4.96 -13.27
C VAL A 292 3.20 -3.98 -14.38
N THR A 293 4.01 -3.98 -15.43
CA THR A 293 3.81 -3.16 -16.61
C THR A 293 3.48 -4.08 -17.78
N PHE A 294 2.41 -3.77 -18.51
CA PHE A 294 2.01 -4.51 -19.71
C PHE A 294 1.76 -3.55 -20.87
N GLU A 295 1.93 -4.05 -22.07
CA GLU A 295 1.77 -3.33 -23.33
C GLU A 295 1.27 -4.28 -24.41
N ASN A 296 0.20 -3.92 -25.08
CA ASN A 296 -0.43 -4.66 -26.20
C ASN A 296 -0.68 -6.14 -25.89
N GLY A 297 -1.20 -6.45 -24.69
CA GLY A 297 -1.47 -7.82 -24.26
C GLY A 297 -0.22 -8.63 -23.89
N CYS A 298 0.96 -8.00 -23.87
CA CYS A 298 2.21 -8.60 -23.42
C CYS A 298 2.62 -8.05 -22.05
N LEU A 299 3.19 -8.92 -21.22
CA LEU A 299 3.94 -8.53 -20.04
C LEU A 299 5.24 -7.85 -20.50
N ARG A 300 5.43 -6.61 -20.09
CA ARG A 300 6.64 -5.82 -20.36
C ARG A 300 7.64 -5.96 -19.22
N SER A 301 7.17 -5.78 -17.99
CA SER A 301 8.01 -5.98 -16.81
C SER A 301 7.14 -6.37 -15.62
N CYS A 302 7.72 -7.15 -14.71
CA CYS A 302 7.14 -7.43 -13.41
C CYS A 302 8.28 -7.34 -12.38
N ARG A 303 8.03 -6.64 -11.28
CA ARG A 303 8.97 -6.50 -10.17
C ARG A 303 8.26 -6.65 -8.83
N LEU A 304 8.97 -7.23 -7.87
CA LEU A 304 8.57 -7.33 -6.47
C LEU A 304 9.82 -7.08 -5.62
N GLY A 305 9.97 -5.86 -5.09
CA GLY A 305 11.25 -5.45 -4.49
C GLY A 305 12.41 -5.59 -5.48
N SER A 306 13.38 -6.45 -5.16
CA SER A 306 14.54 -6.80 -6.01
C SER A 306 14.24 -7.90 -7.05
N LEU A 307 13.14 -8.63 -6.90
CA LEU A 307 12.77 -9.70 -7.83
C LEU A 307 12.26 -9.11 -9.14
N SER A 308 12.46 -9.84 -10.22
CA SER A 308 11.92 -9.47 -11.52
C SER A 308 11.41 -10.67 -12.33
N GLY A 309 10.62 -10.37 -13.36
CA GLY A 309 10.14 -11.36 -14.32
C GLY A 309 9.10 -12.31 -13.73
N THR A 310 9.09 -13.55 -14.24
CA THR A 310 8.04 -14.54 -13.91
C THR A 310 8.06 -14.97 -12.45
N LYS A 311 9.23 -14.99 -11.83
CA LYS A 311 9.39 -15.29 -10.40
C LYS A 311 8.73 -14.25 -9.51
N ALA A 312 8.91 -12.96 -9.84
CA ALA A 312 8.21 -11.86 -9.16
C ALA A 312 6.69 -11.99 -9.35
N LEU A 313 6.24 -12.27 -10.58
CA LEU A 313 4.84 -12.47 -10.89
C LEU A 313 4.24 -13.62 -10.07
N ALA A 314 4.89 -14.79 -10.05
CA ALA A 314 4.43 -15.98 -9.32
C ALA A 314 4.20 -15.68 -7.82
N ARG A 315 5.09 -14.91 -7.20
CA ARG A 315 4.92 -14.47 -5.80
C ARG A 315 3.77 -13.48 -5.63
N MET A 316 3.63 -12.50 -6.51
CA MET A 316 2.50 -11.58 -6.44
C MET A 316 1.16 -12.30 -6.65
N LEU A 317 1.10 -13.34 -7.50
CA LEU A 317 -0.09 -14.18 -7.68
C LEU A 317 -0.49 -14.95 -6.41
N SER A 318 0.43 -15.09 -5.44
CA SER A 318 0.14 -15.72 -4.15
C SER A 318 -0.51 -14.77 -3.13
N TRP A 319 -0.57 -13.47 -3.42
CA TRP A 319 -1.18 -12.48 -2.53
C TRP A 319 -2.70 -12.67 -2.48
N GLY A 320 -3.18 -13.07 -1.30
CA GLY A 320 -4.62 -13.15 -1.02
C GLY A 320 -5.22 -11.83 -0.54
N GLU A 321 -4.38 -10.90 -0.06
CA GLU A 321 -4.78 -9.61 0.48
C GLU A 321 -3.86 -8.49 0.03
N GLY A 322 -4.37 -7.25 0.01
CA GLY A 322 -3.61 -6.06 -0.34
C GLY A 322 -4.41 -5.01 -1.10
N ARG A 323 -3.70 -4.04 -1.66
CA ARG A 323 -4.27 -2.98 -2.51
C ARG A 323 -3.57 -2.91 -3.85
N PHE A 324 -4.32 -2.53 -4.86
CA PHE A 324 -3.78 -2.24 -6.18
C PHE A 324 -4.16 -0.84 -6.67
N ASP A 325 -3.31 -0.29 -7.53
CA ASP A 325 -3.48 0.96 -8.24
C ASP A 325 -3.07 0.74 -9.70
N PHE A 326 -4.01 0.89 -10.62
CA PHE A 326 -3.76 0.77 -12.06
C PHE A 326 -3.80 2.14 -12.73
N HIS A 327 -2.85 2.39 -13.64
CA HIS A 327 -2.84 3.56 -14.51
C HIS A 327 -2.67 3.13 -15.97
N ALA A 328 -3.48 3.68 -16.87
CA ALA A 328 -3.41 3.43 -18.32
C ALA A 328 -2.27 4.21 -19.01
N GLU A 329 -1.16 4.41 -18.29
CA GLU A 329 0.07 5.03 -18.78
C GLU A 329 1.23 4.12 -18.39
N LEU A 330 2.15 3.91 -19.33
CA LEU A 330 3.40 3.21 -19.05
C LEU A 330 4.27 4.12 -18.19
N ASP A 331 4.69 3.65 -17.03
CA ASP A 331 5.61 4.41 -16.20
C ASP A 331 6.94 4.59 -16.96
N PRO A 332 7.38 5.83 -17.26
CA PRO A 332 8.62 6.09 -18.00
C PRO A 332 9.86 5.61 -17.25
N ALA A 333 9.75 5.42 -15.93
CA ALA A 333 10.79 4.85 -15.09
C ALA A 333 10.76 3.30 -15.06
N SER A 334 9.84 2.64 -15.77
CA SER A 334 9.92 1.20 -16.00
C SER A 334 11.06 0.91 -16.97
N GLU A 335 11.95 0.00 -16.59
CA GLU A 335 12.97 -0.48 -17.52
C GLU A 335 12.33 -1.08 -18.77
N PRO A 336 12.94 -0.87 -19.96
CA PRO A 336 12.49 -1.53 -21.17
C PRO A 336 12.54 -3.05 -20.98
N ALA A 337 11.49 -3.74 -21.43
CA ALA A 337 11.49 -5.19 -21.46
C ALA A 337 12.67 -5.68 -22.29
N ALA A 338 13.48 -6.60 -21.75
CA ALA A 338 14.43 -7.34 -22.56
C ALA A 338 13.70 -8.16 -23.64
N GLU A 339 12.48 -8.64 -23.33
CA GLU A 339 11.60 -9.36 -24.23
C GLU A 339 10.14 -9.14 -23.84
N LEU A 340 9.25 -8.88 -24.80
CA LEU A 340 7.81 -8.81 -24.57
C LEU A 340 7.24 -10.22 -24.59
N VAL A 341 6.71 -10.67 -23.46
CA VAL A 341 6.14 -12.02 -23.32
C VAL A 341 4.61 -11.92 -23.37
N PRO A 342 3.90 -12.75 -24.15
CA PRO A 342 2.44 -12.79 -24.11
C PRO A 342 1.93 -12.97 -22.67
N LEU A 343 1.02 -12.09 -22.22
CA LEU A 343 0.63 -12.03 -20.82
C LEU A 343 0.05 -13.36 -20.32
N GLU A 344 -0.72 -14.03 -21.17
CA GLU A 344 -1.33 -15.33 -20.87
C GLU A 344 -0.25 -16.41 -20.67
N GLY A 345 0.80 -16.40 -21.49
CA GLY A 345 1.93 -17.31 -21.33
C GLY A 345 2.71 -17.03 -20.05
N ALA A 346 2.95 -15.76 -19.72
CA ALA A 346 3.62 -15.36 -18.49
C ALA A 346 2.82 -15.75 -17.23
N LEU A 347 1.49 -15.59 -17.26
CA LEU A 347 0.60 -15.99 -16.18
C LEU A 347 0.55 -17.51 -16.00
N LEU A 348 0.49 -18.27 -17.08
CA LEU A 348 0.53 -19.74 -17.02
C LEU A 348 1.83 -20.26 -16.42
N GLU A 349 2.97 -19.70 -16.83
CA GLU A 349 4.27 -20.06 -16.28
C GLU A 349 4.41 -19.63 -14.80
N ALA A 350 3.93 -18.44 -14.44
CA ALA A 350 3.90 -18.00 -13.05
C ALA A 350 3.01 -18.89 -12.16
N ALA A 351 1.84 -19.31 -12.67
CA ALA A 351 0.96 -20.24 -11.97
C ALA A 351 1.62 -21.62 -11.80
N ARG A 352 2.31 -22.12 -12.83
CA ARG A 352 3.08 -23.37 -12.74
C ARG A 352 4.13 -23.30 -11.64
N GLN A 353 4.93 -22.22 -11.58
CA GLN A 353 5.94 -22.02 -10.53
C GLN A 353 5.34 -21.92 -9.13
N LEU A 354 4.18 -21.26 -9.01
CA LEU A 354 3.45 -21.15 -7.74
C LEU A 354 2.89 -22.50 -7.28
N ASP A 355 2.36 -23.31 -8.19
CA ASP A 355 1.87 -24.65 -7.86
C ASP A 355 2.99 -25.60 -7.47
N GLU A 356 4.15 -25.51 -8.14
CA GLU A 356 5.34 -26.29 -7.80
C GLU A 356 5.87 -25.93 -6.42
N SER A 357 5.98 -24.63 -6.09
CA SER A 357 6.44 -24.20 -4.78
C SER A 357 5.50 -24.62 -3.66
N ARG A 358 4.18 -24.63 -3.90
CA ARG A 358 3.18 -25.12 -2.94
C ARG A 358 3.27 -26.63 -2.67
N ARG A 359 3.69 -27.43 -3.66
CA ARG A 359 3.81 -28.90 -3.51
C ARG A 359 4.94 -29.34 -2.61
N LEU A 360 5.98 -28.52 -2.47
CA LEU A 360 7.17 -28.81 -1.66
C LEU A 360 6.94 -28.63 -0.16
N ASP A 361 5.73 -28.27 0.26
CA ASP A 361 5.36 -27.89 1.63
C ASP A 361 6.40 -26.97 2.30
N PRO A 362 6.53 -25.72 1.81
CA PRO A 362 7.52 -24.78 2.32
C PRO A 362 7.26 -24.35 3.77
N SER A 363 6.15 -24.79 4.40
CA SER A 363 5.88 -24.51 5.81
C SER A 363 6.96 -25.05 6.75
N HIS A 364 7.74 -26.02 6.30
CA HIS A 364 8.89 -26.56 7.02
C HIS A 364 10.15 -25.68 6.96
N LEU A 365 10.20 -24.70 6.06
CA LEU A 365 11.34 -23.80 5.88
C LEU A 365 10.93 -22.39 6.29
N ASP A 366 11.27 -22.00 7.52
CA ASP A 366 11.11 -20.62 7.98
C ASP A 366 11.90 -19.68 7.03
N PRO A 367 11.25 -18.71 6.36
CA PRO A 367 11.93 -17.76 5.48
C PRO A 367 13.06 -16.98 6.19
N ALA A 368 12.97 -16.81 7.51
CA ALA A 368 13.98 -16.14 8.32
C ALA A 368 15.13 -17.07 8.78
N ALA A 369 15.01 -18.38 8.60
CA ALA A 369 16.06 -19.32 8.94
C ALA A 369 17.33 -19.08 8.11
N ARG A 370 18.47 -19.45 8.68
CA ARG A 370 19.77 -19.45 7.99
C ARG A 370 20.24 -20.88 7.80
N LEU A 371 21.02 -21.10 6.74
CA LEU A 371 21.60 -22.41 6.47
C LEU A 371 23.01 -22.46 7.05
N ARG A 372 23.28 -23.42 7.95
CA ARG A 372 24.61 -23.71 8.47
C ARG A 372 25.25 -24.77 7.62
N LEU A 373 26.43 -24.48 7.08
CA LEU A 373 27.18 -25.42 6.26
C LEU A 373 28.00 -26.38 7.12
N ASP A 374 27.98 -27.66 6.77
CA ASP A 374 28.97 -28.62 7.24
C ASP A 374 30.14 -28.65 6.23
N ASN A 375 31.15 -27.81 6.48
CA ASN A 375 32.34 -27.69 5.61
C ASN A 375 33.11 -29.01 5.48
N ASP A 376 33.07 -29.84 6.52
CA ASP A 376 33.74 -31.13 6.55
C ASP A 376 32.99 -32.14 5.65
N ALA A 377 31.66 -32.14 5.69
CA ALA A 377 30.83 -32.94 4.79
C ALA A 377 30.93 -32.45 3.34
N LEU A 378 30.92 -31.14 3.11
CA LEU A 378 31.13 -30.53 1.78
C LEU A 378 32.48 -30.94 1.17
N ALA A 379 33.56 -30.90 1.95
CA ALA A 379 34.89 -31.29 1.48
C ALA A 379 35.02 -32.78 1.14
N ARG A 380 34.20 -33.63 1.78
CA ARG A 380 34.14 -35.09 1.52
C ARG A 380 33.10 -35.46 0.47
N CYS A 381 32.29 -34.52 0.01
CA CYS A 381 31.24 -34.78 -0.94
C CYS A 381 31.83 -35.19 -2.29
N ALA A 382 31.65 -36.47 -2.65
CA ALA A 382 32.13 -37.01 -3.92
C ALA A 382 31.20 -36.70 -5.09
N GLU A 383 29.92 -36.48 -4.81
CA GLU A 383 28.91 -36.14 -5.82
C GLU A 383 29.00 -34.64 -6.17
N PRO A 384 29.10 -34.28 -7.46
CA PRO A 384 29.15 -32.88 -7.87
C PRO A 384 27.84 -32.18 -7.52
N LEU A 385 27.95 -30.93 -7.07
CA LEU A 385 26.79 -30.07 -6.85
C LEU A 385 26.24 -29.59 -8.19
N THR A 386 24.92 -29.42 -8.26
CA THR A 386 24.28 -28.68 -9.34
C THR A 386 24.59 -27.19 -9.21
N LYS A 387 24.41 -26.41 -10.29
CA LYS A 387 24.62 -24.95 -10.25
C LYS A 387 23.78 -24.25 -9.17
N THR A 388 22.54 -24.70 -8.99
CA THR A 388 21.63 -24.14 -7.98
C THR A 388 22.08 -24.52 -6.58
N GLU A 389 22.54 -25.75 -6.35
CA GLU A 389 23.13 -26.17 -5.07
C GLU A 389 24.41 -25.39 -4.74
N GLU A 390 25.30 -25.16 -5.73
CA GLU A 390 26.50 -24.33 -5.56
C GLU A 390 26.11 -22.90 -5.14
N ALA A 391 25.12 -22.29 -5.81
CA ALA A 391 24.63 -20.96 -5.46
C ALA A 391 24.02 -20.92 -4.05
N VAL A 392 23.27 -21.96 -3.65
CA VAL A 392 22.74 -22.09 -2.28
C VAL A 392 23.88 -22.14 -1.26
N VAL A 393 24.92 -22.95 -1.51
CA VAL A 393 26.08 -23.08 -0.61
C VAL A 393 26.84 -21.75 -0.50
N ASP A 394 27.12 -21.07 -1.61
CA ASP A 394 27.84 -19.81 -1.62
C ASP A 394 27.10 -18.71 -0.82
N LEU A 395 25.79 -18.59 -1.03
CA LEU A 395 24.97 -17.60 -0.33
C LEU A 395 24.72 -17.98 1.14
N ALA A 396 24.61 -19.27 1.45
CA ALA A 396 24.57 -19.76 2.82
C ALA A 396 25.89 -19.48 3.57
N ALA A 397 27.04 -19.62 2.91
CA ALA A 397 28.34 -19.27 3.48
C ALA A 397 28.46 -17.77 3.80
N ALA A 398 27.83 -16.92 2.99
CA ALA A 398 27.67 -15.49 3.26
C ALA A 398 26.62 -15.20 4.35
N GLY A 399 26.00 -16.24 4.92
CA GLY A 399 25.07 -16.16 6.03
C GLY A 399 23.67 -15.71 5.62
N LEU A 400 23.30 -15.73 4.35
CA LEU A 400 21.97 -15.25 3.94
C LEU A 400 20.86 -16.15 4.51
N THR A 401 19.71 -15.54 4.81
CA THR A 401 18.48 -16.25 5.19
C THR A 401 17.88 -16.98 3.99
N VAL A 402 17.06 -18.00 4.22
CA VAL A 402 16.31 -18.72 3.17
C VAL A 402 15.58 -17.75 2.24
N ARG A 403 14.88 -16.74 2.78
CA ARG A 403 14.20 -15.72 1.95
C ARG A 403 15.15 -15.03 0.97
N ARG A 404 16.34 -14.63 1.43
CA ARG A 404 17.36 -13.95 0.62
C ARG A 404 17.97 -14.87 -0.42
N LEU A 405 18.14 -16.17 -0.13
CA LEU A 405 18.53 -17.15 -1.14
C LEU A 405 17.48 -17.20 -2.26
N LEU A 406 16.20 -17.26 -1.90
CA LEU A 406 15.10 -17.21 -2.85
C LEU A 406 15.07 -15.88 -3.62
N ASP A 407 15.54 -14.77 -3.05
CA ASP A 407 15.52 -13.46 -3.73
C ASP A 407 16.70 -13.25 -4.70
N VAL A 408 17.85 -13.84 -4.41
CA VAL A 408 19.11 -13.61 -5.15
C VAL A 408 19.33 -14.65 -6.24
N ILE A 409 18.96 -15.91 -5.99
CA ILE A 409 19.17 -17.00 -6.96
C ILE A 409 18.13 -16.86 -8.10
N PRO A 410 18.53 -16.89 -9.37
CA PRO A 410 17.64 -16.62 -10.50
C PRO A 410 16.64 -17.75 -10.81
N GLU A 411 16.93 -18.99 -10.40
CA GLU A 411 16.03 -20.14 -10.54
C GLU A 411 14.69 -19.93 -9.81
N SER A 412 13.67 -20.71 -10.16
CA SER A 412 12.36 -20.60 -9.49
C SER A 412 12.45 -20.95 -8.00
N ASP A 413 11.53 -20.43 -7.19
CA ASP A 413 11.50 -20.72 -5.76
C ASP A 413 11.46 -22.24 -5.50
N ALA A 414 10.68 -22.99 -6.29
CA ALA A 414 10.59 -24.44 -6.17
C ALA A 414 11.95 -25.14 -6.35
N GLN A 415 12.70 -24.79 -7.41
CA GLN A 415 14.02 -25.38 -7.68
C GLN A 415 15.03 -25.06 -6.57
N ILE A 416 14.96 -23.86 -6.00
CA ILE A 416 15.86 -23.46 -4.90
C ILE A 416 15.50 -24.22 -3.63
N LEU A 417 14.21 -24.33 -3.32
CA LEU A 417 13.74 -25.10 -2.16
C LEU A 417 14.12 -26.58 -2.29
N GLU A 418 13.95 -27.18 -3.48
CA GLU A 418 14.41 -28.54 -3.78
C GLU A 418 15.91 -28.69 -3.55
N ALA A 419 16.73 -27.74 -4.01
CA ALA A 419 18.16 -27.76 -3.78
C ALA A 419 18.52 -27.66 -2.29
N ILE A 420 17.82 -26.82 -1.51
CA ILE A 420 18.02 -26.72 -0.05
C ILE A 420 17.68 -28.04 0.62
N VAL A 421 16.55 -28.65 0.27
CA VAL A 421 16.11 -29.95 0.83
C VAL A 421 17.12 -31.05 0.47
N ALA A 422 17.54 -31.14 -0.79
CA ALA A 422 18.51 -32.14 -1.24
C ALA A 422 19.86 -32.01 -0.51
N LEU A 423 20.35 -30.78 -0.32
CA LEU A 423 21.58 -30.54 0.45
C LEU A 423 21.41 -30.92 1.93
N ALA A 424 20.23 -30.67 2.51
CA ALA A 424 19.94 -31.01 3.90
C ALA A 424 19.84 -32.54 4.09
N GLU A 425 19.19 -33.25 3.17
CA GLU A 425 19.12 -34.72 3.18
C GLU A 425 20.50 -35.38 3.05
N ARG A 426 21.41 -34.75 2.29
CA ARG A 426 22.83 -35.16 2.19
C ARG A 426 23.66 -34.78 3.41
N GLY A 427 23.10 -34.06 4.38
CA GLY A 427 23.80 -33.58 5.57
C GLY A 427 24.84 -32.50 5.28
N LEU A 428 24.75 -31.81 4.15
CA LEU A 428 25.67 -30.74 3.75
C LEU A 428 25.28 -29.38 4.33
N VAL A 429 23.98 -29.19 4.54
CA VAL A 429 23.43 -28.02 5.22
C VAL A 429 22.50 -28.42 6.35
N GLU A 430 22.46 -27.59 7.39
CA GLU A 430 21.48 -27.68 8.46
C GLU A 430 20.69 -26.37 8.51
N ILE A 431 19.36 -26.47 8.63
CA ILE A 431 18.48 -25.31 8.76
C ILE A 431 18.49 -24.88 10.23
N VAL A 432 19.05 -23.71 10.49
CA VAL A 432 19.07 -23.11 11.82
C VAL A 432 17.92 -22.11 11.89
N GLY A 433 16.95 -22.41 12.76
CA GLY A 433 15.77 -21.56 12.98
C GLY A 433 16.14 -20.14 13.40
N SER A 434 15.20 -19.21 13.27
CA SER A 434 15.35 -17.84 13.74
C SER A 434 15.49 -17.80 15.28
N GLU A 435 16.63 -17.34 15.79
CA GLU A 435 16.79 -16.93 17.21
C GLU A 435 16.09 -15.59 17.50
#